data_AF-A0A835WG25-F1
#
_entry.id   AF-A0A835WG25-F1
#
_cell.length_a   1.000
_cell.length_b   1.000
_cell.length_c   1.000
_cell.angle_alpha   90.00
_cell.angle_beta   90.00
_cell.angle_gamma   90.00
#
_symmetry.space_group_name_H-M   'P 1'
#
loop_
_entity.id
_entity.type
_entity.pdbx_description
1 polymer ?
#
loop_
_entity_poly.entity_id
_entity_poly.type
_entity_poly.pdbx_seq_one_letter_code
_entity_poly.pdbx_strand_id
1 'polypeptide(L)'
;MPVGGVMGTSAGALVGSLYCAGYSPLEVAKHLSDQTPASLLRPSVAPWRGGALSLDGVISRLRDLLPPRFEDLQREFAVGVVTAEGEHLLIDSGPLPEAVAASAAIPIIFQAVDVPGHVSRHGPFKDGGVVDRVGLKAWRDRRRAQISKQLAAGDANAPLRPPTCLVHVIDRSSPFSGFDDMTATGESHILVVKSPRSGANFFDLGSFGDAMAAAHERARHSLLASSAAAAVGPSSRTSSRPVPGAASNVNGNGSSNGSGAVNGATASATSTSSTESAVRATTL
;
A
#
# COMPACT_ATOMS: atom_id res chain seq x y z
N MET A 1 13.71 1.67 13.82
CA MET A 1 13.71 2.80 12.87
C MET A 1 12.56 3.74 13.23
N PRO A 2 12.71 5.06 13.10
CA PRO A 2 11.60 5.98 13.29
C PRO A 2 10.50 5.73 12.26
N VAL A 3 9.24 5.69 12.70
CA VAL A 3 8.07 5.52 11.83
C VAL A 3 7.29 6.83 11.83
N GLY A 4 7.23 7.51 10.67
CA GLY A 4 6.57 8.81 10.54
C GLY A 4 5.05 8.75 10.43
N GLY A 5 4.49 7.57 10.16
CA GLY A 5 3.05 7.34 10.10
C GLY A 5 2.75 5.93 9.58
N VAL A 6 1.54 5.46 9.85
CA VAL A 6 1.07 4.12 9.45
C VAL A 6 -0.27 4.26 8.74
N MET A 7 -0.47 3.46 7.70
CA MET A 7 -1.78 3.25 7.11
C MET A 7 -2.09 1.76 7.19
N GLY A 8 -3.33 1.42 7.52
CA GLY A 8 -3.78 0.04 7.63
C GLY A 8 -5.14 -0.18 6.98
N THR A 9 -5.33 -1.37 6.43
CA THR A 9 -6.61 -1.86 5.90
C THR A 9 -6.94 -3.20 6.56
N SER A 10 -8.18 -3.39 6.99
CA SER A 10 -8.65 -4.64 7.62
C SER A 10 -7.80 -5.02 8.85
N ALA A 11 -7.23 -6.23 8.89
CA ALA A 11 -6.28 -6.65 9.94
C ALA A 11 -5.11 -5.67 10.14
N GLY A 12 -4.66 -5.01 9.07
CA GLY A 12 -3.64 -3.96 9.15
C GLY A 12 -4.12 -2.71 9.90
N ALA A 13 -5.41 -2.38 9.85
CA ALA A 13 -5.99 -1.28 10.62
C ALA A 13 -6.07 -1.63 12.12
N LEU A 14 -6.40 -2.88 12.46
CA LEU A 14 -6.39 -3.37 13.86
C LEU A 14 -4.98 -3.32 14.47
N VAL A 15 -3.99 -3.86 13.76
CA VAL A 15 -2.57 -3.84 14.19
C VAL A 15 -2.04 -2.40 14.25
N GLY A 16 -2.28 -1.62 13.19
CA GLY A 16 -1.76 -0.27 13.03
C GLY A 16 -2.32 0.70 14.06
N SER A 17 -3.62 0.61 14.38
CA SER A 17 -4.25 1.48 15.38
C SER A 17 -3.66 1.28 16.78
N LEU A 18 -3.48 0.03 17.21
CA LEU A 18 -2.84 -0.27 18.50
C LEU A 18 -1.37 0.20 18.51
N TYR A 19 -0.60 -0.08 17.45
CA TYR A 19 0.78 0.39 17.37
C TYR A 19 0.87 1.94 17.43
N CYS A 20 -0.02 2.64 16.74
CA CYS A 20 -0.08 4.10 16.75
C CYS A 20 -0.61 4.66 18.08
N ALA A 21 -1.39 3.89 18.85
CA ALA A 21 -1.81 4.24 20.20
C ALA A 21 -0.68 4.12 21.23
N GLY A 22 0.43 3.48 20.87
CA GLY A 22 1.65 3.40 21.70
C GLY A 22 2.01 2.01 22.20
N TYR A 23 1.20 0.99 21.89
CA TYR A 23 1.50 -0.39 22.26
C TYR A 23 2.75 -0.90 21.52
N SER A 24 3.58 -1.66 22.23
CA SER A 24 4.70 -2.38 21.63
C SER A 24 4.19 -3.52 20.72
N PRO A 25 5.00 -3.98 19.74
CA PRO A 25 4.59 -5.08 18.86
C PRO A 25 4.15 -6.36 19.60
N LEU A 26 4.74 -6.66 20.75
CA LEU A 26 4.38 -7.81 21.57
C LEU A 26 3.05 -7.60 22.32
N GLU A 27 2.75 -6.38 22.76
CA GLU A 27 1.46 -6.06 23.36
C GLU A 27 0.34 -6.07 22.31
N VAL A 28 0.60 -5.54 21.11
CA VAL A 28 -0.33 -5.62 19.97
C VAL A 28 -0.63 -7.09 19.66
N ALA A 29 0.41 -7.91 19.52
CA ALA A 29 0.27 -9.35 19.33
C ALA A 29 -0.59 -9.99 20.41
N LYS A 30 -0.28 -9.72 21.68
CA LYS A 30 -1.04 -10.23 22.83
C LYS A 30 -2.52 -9.86 22.73
N HIS A 31 -2.85 -8.58 22.56
CA HIS A 31 -4.24 -8.12 22.49
C HIS A 31 -5.03 -8.74 21.34
N LEU A 32 -4.39 -8.97 20.20
CA LEU A 32 -5.02 -9.59 19.03
C LEU A 32 -5.08 -11.12 19.12
N SER A 33 -4.24 -11.75 19.96
CA SER A 33 -4.21 -13.19 20.16
C SER A 33 -5.00 -13.69 21.37
N ASP A 34 -5.28 -12.81 22.34
CA ASP A 34 -5.94 -13.16 23.60
C ASP A 34 -7.39 -13.67 23.38
N GLN A 35 -8.02 -13.31 22.26
CA GLN A 35 -9.38 -13.73 21.90
C GLN A 35 -9.47 -14.05 20.40
N THR A 36 -10.25 -15.07 20.05
CA THR A 36 -10.53 -15.36 18.65
C THR A 36 -11.47 -14.31 18.07
N PRO A 37 -11.32 -13.91 16.79
CA PRO A 37 -12.24 -12.97 16.15
C PRO A 37 -13.71 -13.36 16.32
N ALA A 38 -14.04 -14.65 16.21
CA ALA A 38 -15.40 -15.17 16.38
C ALA A 38 -16.03 -14.86 17.75
N SER A 39 -15.25 -14.75 18.82
CA SER A 39 -15.76 -14.48 20.17
C SER A 39 -16.33 -13.06 20.34
N LEU A 40 -15.93 -12.13 19.46
CA LEU A 40 -16.38 -10.74 19.47
C LEU A 40 -17.55 -10.47 18.51
N LEU A 41 -17.91 -11.46 17.69
CA LEU A 41 -18.98 -11.33 16.70
C LEU A 41 -20.33 -11.60 17.36
N ARG A 42 -21.30 -10.74 17.09
CA ARG A 42 -22.69 -10.91 17.55
C ARG A 42 -23.63 -11.05 16.35
N PRO A 43 -24.73 -11.82 16.45
CA PRO A 43 -25.77 -11.81 15.44
C PRO A 43 -26.25 -10.38 15.19
N SER A 44 -26.38 -10.00 13.92
CA SER A 44 -26.93 -8.67 13.60
C SER A 44 -28.42 -8.61 13.93
N VAL A 45 -28.85 -7.48 14.51
CA VAL A 45 -30.26 -7.14 14.73
C VAL A 45 -30.97 -6.63 13.47
N ALA A 46 -30.22 -6.35 12.39
CA ALA A 46 -30.73 -5.82 11.13
C ALA A 46 -30.07 -6.49 9.90
N PRO A 47 -30.17 -7.83 9.73
CA PRO A 47 -29.48 -8.58 8.67
C PRO A 47 -29.88 -8.14 7.25
N TRP A 48 -31.04 -7.51 7.08
CA TRP A 48 -31.50 -6.94 5.80
C TRP A 48 -30.68 -5.74 5.32
N ARG A 49 -29.85 -5.13 6.17
CA ARG A 49 -28.92 -4.03 5.81
C ARG A 49 -27.56 -4.53 5.29
N GLY A 50 -27.42 -5.83 5.07
CA GLY A 50 -26.18 -6.49 4.65
C GLY A 50 -25.35 -6.94 5.86
N GLY A 51 -24.85 -8.18 5.82
CA GLY A 51 -24.06 -8.81 6.87
C GLY A 51 -24.90 -9.51 7.94
N ALA A 52 -24.55 -10.76 8.26
CA ALA A 52 -25.22 -11.56 9.31
C ALA A 52 -24.67 -11.26 10.72
N LEU A 53 -23.51 -10.61 10.81
CA LEU A 53 -22.80 -10.35 12.05
C LEU A 53 -22.55 -8.85 12.25
N SER A 54 -22.81 -8.37 13.46
CA SER A 54 -22.49 -7.00 13.89
C SER A 54 -21.06 -6.90 14.41
N LEU A 55 -20.44 -5.74 14.19
CA LEU A 55 -19.13 -5.35 14.70
C LEU A 55 -19.19 -4.57 16.02
N ASP A 56 -20.36 -4.44 16.66
CA ASP A 56 -20.50 -3.71 17.93
C ASP A 56 -19.57 -4.23 19.03
N GLY A 57 -19.37 -5.56 19.10
CA GLY A 57 -18.43 -6.17 20.04
C GLY A 57 -16.98 -5.80 19.75
N VAL A 58 -16.60 -5.72 18.47
CA VAL A 58 -15.29 -5.24 18.03
C VAL A 58 -15.11 -3.77 18.38
N ILE A 59 -16.10 -2.92 18.08
CA ILE A 59 -16.05 -1.48 18.42
C ILE A 59 -15.93 -1.29 19.93
N SER A 60 -16.71 -2.03 20.74
CA SER A 60 -16.61 -1.98 22.20
C SER A 60 -15.21 -2.33 22.67
N ARG A 61 -14.63 -3.42 22.14
CA ARG A 61 -13.28 -3.84 22.50
C ARG A 61 -12.23 -2.82 22.09
N LEU A 62 -12.39 -2.20 20.92
CA LEU A 62 -11.52 -1.13 20.45
C LEU A 62 -11.61 0.12 21.32
N ARG A 63 -12.79 0.48 21.83
CA ARG A 63 -12.95 1.59 22.79
C ARG A 63 -12.23 1.33 24.13
N ASP A 64 -12.08 0.07 24.54
CA ASP A 64 -11.30 -0.27 25.73
C ASP A 64 -9.78 -0.16 25.51
N LEU A 65 -9.33 -0.30 24.26
CA LEU A 65 -7.90 -0.41 23.92
C LEU A 65 -7.32 0.88 23.31
N LEU A 66 -8.14 1.65 22.61
CA LEU A 66 -7.72 2.80 21.81
C LEU A 66 -8.24 4.11 22.40
N PRO A 67 -7.53 5.23 22.16
CA PRO A 67 -8.11 6.53 22.44
C PRO A 67 -9.36 6.77 21.56
N PRO A 68 -10.24 7.70 21.95
CA PRO A 68 -11.49 7.92 21.25
C PRO A 68 -11.30 8.45 19.83
N ARG A 69 -10.20 9.16 19.56
CA ARG A 69 -9.98 9.81 18.27
C ARG A 69 -8.58 9.61 17.70
N PHE A 70 -8.46 9.78 16.39
CA PHE A 70 -7.17 9.71 15.68
C PHE A 70 -6.18 10.76 16.19
N GLU A 71 -6.67 11.94 16.55
CA GLU A 71 -5.86 13.08 17.00
C GLU A 71 -5.17 12.82 18.35
N ASP A 72 -5.64 11.84 19.10
CA ASP A 72 -5.11 11.44 20.40
C ASP A 72 -4.04 10.34 20.29
N LEU A 73 -3.72 9.88 19.06
CA LEU A 73 -2.70 8.86 18.82
C LEU A 73 -1.29 9.42 18.97
N GLN A 74 -0.35 8.57 19.41
CA GLN A 74 1.06 8.92 19.51
C GLN A 74 1.77 9.02 18.16
N ARG A 75 1.17 8.44 17.12
CA ARG A 75 1.71 8.39 15.75
C ARG A 75 0.60 8.66 14.76
N GLU A 76 0.96 9.29 13.66
CA GLU A 76 0.07 9.53 12.54
C GLU A 76 -0.49 8.20 12.01
N PHE A 77 -1.81 8.14 11.84
CA PHE A 77 -2.50 6.93 11.43
C PHE A 77 -3.64 7.24 10.47
N ALA A 78 -3.87 6.34 9.51
CA ALA A 78 -5.04 6.35 8.64
C ALA A 78 -5.53 4.93 8.40
N VAL A 79 -6.84 4.78 8.18
CA VAL A 79 -7.47 3.51 7.81
C VAL A 79 -8.02 3.57 6.40
N GLY A 80 -7.85 2.48 5.64
CA GLY A 80 -8.46 2.30 4.33
C GLY A 80 -9.88 1.75 4.44
N VAL A 81 -10.84 2.40 3.81
CA VAL A 81 -12.25 1.99 3.76
C VAL A 81 -12.78 2.10 2.33
N VAL A 82 -13.93 1.47 2.08
CA VAL A 82 -14.70 1.63 0.84
C VAL A 82 -16.03 2.30 1.13
N THR A 83 -16.37 3.31 0.33
CA THR A 83 -17.64 4.05 0.41
C THR A 83 -18.83 3.21 -0.09
N ALA A 84 -20.06 3.70 0.12
CA ALA A 84 -21.25 3.06 -0.43
C ALA A 84 -21.22 2.98 -1.97
N GLU A 85 -20.56 3.95 -2.62
CA GLU A 85 -20.38 4.04 -4.08
C GLU A 85 -19.25 3.14 -4.62
N GLY A 86 -18.49 2.48 -3.74
CA GLY A 86 -17.39 1.60 -4.13
C GLY A 86 -16.04 2.30 -4.29
N GLU A 87 -15.88 3.52 -3.78
CA GLU A 87 -14.62 4.26 -3.85
C GLU A 87 -13.72 3.95 -2.65
N HIS A 88 -12.42 3.79 -2.86
CA HIS A 88 -11.46 3.63 -1.77
C HIS A 88 -11.10 4.99 -1.15
N LEU A 89 -11.28 5.12 0.16
CA LEU A 89 -11.07 6.35 0.92
C LEU A 89 -10.16 6.09 2.11
N LEU A 90 -9.39 7.10 2.51
CA LEU A 90 -8.69 7.10 3.80
C LEU A 90 -9.46 7.90 4.83
N ILE A 91 -9.67 7.32 6.01
CA ILE A 91 -10.12 8.04 7.21
C ILE A 91 -8.92 8.19 8.15
N ASP A 92 -8.62 9.41 8.55
CA ASP A 92 -7.44 9.77 9.35
C ASP A 92 -7.75 10.76 10.49
N SER A 93 -9.03 10.99 10.78
CA SER A 93 -9.53 11.98 11.73
C SER A 93 -10.90 11.57 12.27
N GLY A 94 -11.22 12.04 13.49
CA GLY A 94 -12.52 11.76 14.12
C GLY A 94 -12.55 10.45 14.92
N PRO A 95 -13.71 9.76 15.03
CA PRO A 95 -13.88 8.58 15.89
C PRO A 95 -13.05 7.38 15.42
N LEU A 96 -12.02 7.05 16.19
CA LEU A 96 -11.02 6.05 15.82
C LEU A 96 -11.56 4.61 15.87
N PRO A 97 -12.20 4.15 16.96
CA PRO A 97 -12.72 2.78 17.05
C PRO A 97 -13.68 2.41 15.92
N GLU A 98 -14.58 3.32 15.56
CA GLU A 98 -15.55 3.16 14.48
C GLU A 98 -14.87 3.07 13.12
N ALA A 99 -13.89 3.93 12.85
CA ALA A 99 -13.15 3.92 11.58
C ALA A 99 -12.32 2.62 11.42
N VAL A 100 -11.67 2.17 12.50
CA VAL A 100 -10.92 0.89 12.50
C VAL A 100 -11.87 -0.29 12.27
N ALA A 101 -13.03 -0.31 12.93
CA ALA A 101 -14.03 -1.35 12.72
C ALA A 101 -14.59 -1.32 11.29
N ALA A 102 -14.86 -0.15 10.73
CA ALA A 102 -15.29 0.01 9.35
C ALA A 102 -14.28 -0.56 8.35
N SER A 103 -12.99 -0.33 8.59
CA SER A 103 -11.91 -0.90 7.78
C SER A 103 -11.83 -2.43 7.84
N ALA A 104 -12.38 -3.06 8.88
CA ALA A 104 -12.47 -4.51 9.05
C ALA A 104 -13.85 -5.10 8.69
N ALA A 105 -14.78 -4.28 8.18
CA ALA A 105 -16.14 -4.69 7.81
C ALA A 105 -16.17 -5.40 6.46
N ILE A 106 -15.67 -6.64 6.43
CA ILE A 106 -15.66 -7.50 5.24
C ILE A 106 -17.10 -7.66 4.70
N PRO A 107 -17.37 -7.29 3.44
CA PRO A 107 -18.69 -7.40 2.85
C PRO A 107 -19.24 -8.83 2.92
N ILE A 108 -20.57 -8.97 2.94
CA ILE A 108 -21.32 -10.24 3.06
C ILE A 108 -21.26 -10.82 4.48
N ILE A 109 -20.11 -10.74 5.16
CA ILE A 109 -19.92 -11.25 6.52
C ILE A 109 -20.41 -10.22 7.55
N PHE A 110 -19.97 -8.97 7.43
CA PHE A 110 -20.23 -7.90 8.39
C PHE A 110 -21.10 -6.79 7.81
N GLN A 111 -21.79 -6.10 8.70
CA GLN A 111 -22.54 -4.90 8.34
C GLN A 111 -21.61 -3.75 8.03
N ALA A 112 -22.00 -2.92 7.07
CA ALA A 112 -21.31 -1.66 6.83
C ALA A 112 -21.41 -0.78 8.10
N VAL A 113 -20.34 -0.08 8.43
CA VAL A 113 -20.20 0.68 9.67
C VAL A 113 -20.32 2.17 9.39
N ASP A 114 -21.15 2.85 10.16
CA ASP A 114 -21.24 4.30 10.16
C ASP A 114 -20.10 4.90 11.00
N VAL A 115 -19.33 5.83 10.40
CA VAL A 115 -18.29 6.57 11.10
C VAL A 115 -18.76 8.02 11.31
N PRO A 116 -19.10 8.45 12.54
CA PRO A 116 -19.64 9.78 12.79
C PRO A 116 -18.76 10.89 12.22
N GLY A 117 -19.38 11.89 11.57
CA GLY A 117 -18.68 12.96 10.87
C GLY A 117 -18.23 12.61 9.44
N HIS A 118 -18.21 11.32 9.08
CA HIS A 118 -17.90 10.83 7.73
C HIS A 118 -19.12 10.19 7.04
N VAL A 119 -20.17 9.83 7.80
CA VAL A 119 -21.44 9.26 7.30
C VAL A 119 -22.06 10.10 6.18
N SER A 120 -22.15 11.42 6.38
CA SER A 120 -22.93 12.32 5.50
C SER A 120 -22.28 12.61 4.14
N ARG A 121 -21.07 12.12 3.89
CA ARG A 121 -20.38 12.32 2.62
C ARG A 121 -20.34 11.06 1.77
N HIS A 122 -20.17 9.88 2.38
CA HIS A 122 -19.84 8.64 1.66
C HIS A 122 -20.17 7.32 2.41
N GLY A 123 -20.83 7.38 3.58
CA GLY A 123 -21.13 6.21 4.40
C GLY A 123 -22.47 5.54 4.04
N PRO A 124 -22.73 4.31 4.55
CA PRO A 124 -21.91 3.53 5.48
C PRO A 124 -20.70 2.87 4.79
N PHE A 125 -19.64 2.61 5.55
CA PHE A 125 -18.34 2.16 5.03
C PHE A 125 -18.13 0.65 5.16
N LYS A 126 -17.31 0.09 4.27
CA LYS A 126 -16.91 -1.32 4.23
C LYS A 126 -15.38 -1.48 4.23
N ASP A 127 -14.90 -2.71 4.37
CA ASP A 127 -13.47 -3.04 4.33
C ASP A 127 -12.80 -2.52 3.04
N GLY A 128 -11.72 -1.76 3.21
CA GLY A 128 -10.93 -1.16 2.13
C GLY A 128 -10.33 -2.19 1.18
N GLY A 129 -10.03 -3.38 1.68
CA GLY A 129 -9.33 -4.45 0.96
C GLY A 129 -10.12 -5.08 -0.17
N VAL A 130 -11.40 -4.73 -0.29
CA VAL A 130 -12.24 -5.07 -1.43
C VAL A 130 -11.77 -4.35 -2.70
N VAL A 131 -11.28 -3.12 -2.57
CA VAL A 131 -10.84 -2.27 -3.69
C VAL A 131 -9.31 -2.15 -3.72
N ASP A 132 -8.69 -1.76 -2.61
CA ASP A 132 -7.25 -1.61 -2.48
C ASP A 132 -6.81 -2.07 -1.08
N ARG A 133 -6.13 -3.22 -1.03
CA ARG A 133 -5.64 -3.83 0.22
C ARG A 133 -4.47 -3.07 0.82
N VAL A 134 -3.69 -2.41 -0.03
CA VAL A 134 -2.44 -1.80 0.35
C VAL A 134 -2.64 -0.31 0.64
N GLY A 135 -3.53 0.33 -0.10
CA GLY A 135 -3.79 1.77 -0.01
C GLY A 135 -2.58 2.63 -0.36
N LEU A 136 -1.58 2.08 -1.06
CA LEU A 136 -0.29 2.75 -1.27
C LEU A 136 -0.48 4.09 -1.96
N LYS A 137 -1.22 4.11 -3.07
CA LYS A 137 -1.44 5.34 -3.84
C LYS A 137 -2.12 6.40 -2.99
N ALA A 138 -3.22 6.04 -2.32
CA ALA A 138 -3.97 6.96 -1.47
C ALA A 138 -3.11 7.53 -0.33
N TRP A 139 -2.30 6.68 0.31
CA TRP A 139 -1.39 7.09 1.37
C TRP A 139 -0.29 8.04 0.87
N ARG A 140 0.31 7.74 -0.29
CA ARG A 140 1.35 8.59 -0.89
C ARG A 140 0.80 9.93 -1.36
N ASP A 141 -0.38 9.95 -1.99
CA ASP A 141 -1.06 11.18 -2.39
C ASP A 141 -1.34 12.07 -1.19
N ARG A 142 -1.83 11.48 -0.09
CA ARG A 142 -2.07 12.19 1.17
C ARG A 142 -0.78 12.77 1.75
N ARG A 143 0.31 11.99 1.81
CA ARG A 143 1.62 12.47 2.29
C ARG A 143 2.17 13.61 1.41
N ARG A 144 2.01 13.54 0.09
CA ARG A 144 2.36 14.65 -0.82
C ARG A 144 1.56 15.91 -0.49
N ALA A 145 0.25 15.78 -0.29
CA ALA A 145 -0.60 16.92 0.05
C ALA A 145 -0.19 17.58 1.38
N GLN A 146 0.19 16.80 2.39
CA GLN A 146 0.73 17.35 3.65
C GLN A 146 2.03 18.13 3.43
N ILE A 147 2.96 17.54 2.68
CA ILE A 147 4.24 18.18 2.33
C ILE A 147 4.00 19.49 1.58
N SER A 148 3.14 19.48 0.56
CA SER A 148 2.81 20.68 -0.20
C SER A 148 2.23 21.79 0.68
N LYS A 149 1.40 21.43 1.68
CA LYS A 149 0.87 22.39 2.66
C LYS A 149 1.97 22.96 3.56
N GLN A 150 2.91 22.13 4.02
CA GLN A 150 4.05 22.59 4.84
C GLN A 150 4.95 23.55 4.06
N LEU A 151 5.28 23.20 2.81
CA LEU A 151 6.07 24.06 1.92
C LEU A 151 5.36 25.38 1.63
N ALA A 152 4.05 25.34 1.35
CA ALA A 152 3.25 26.55 1.15
C ALA A 152 3.17 27.44 2.40
N ALA A 153 3.27 26.85 3.59
CA ALA A 153 3.33 27.57 4.86
C ALA A 153 4.73 28.11 5.19
N GLY A 154 5.73 27.88 4.34
CA GLY A 154 7.10 28.36 4.55
C GLY A 154 7.90 27.56 5.59
N ASP A 155 7.51 26.32 5.90
CA ASP A 155 8.26 25.46 6.81
C ASP A 155 9.59 25.03 6.17
N ALA A 156 10.68 25.62 6.65
CA ALA A 156 12.04 25.32 6.18
C ALA A 156 12.49 23.87 6.42
N ASN A 157 11.79 23.13 7.29
CA ASN A 157 12.08 21.73 7.59
C ASN A 157 11.18 20.75 6.81
N ALA A 158 10.26 21.25 5.98
CA ALA A 158 9.38 20.40 5.19
C ALA A 158 10.19 19.52 4.21
N PRO A 159 9.94 18.19 4.18
CA PRO A 159 10.67 17.32 3.27
C PRO A 159 10.21 17.55 1.82
N LEU A 160 11.14 17.55 0.85
CA LEU A 160 10.81 17.79 -0.57
C LEU A 160 10.01 16.67 -1.24
N ARG A 161 10.04 15.47 -0.65
CA ARG A 161 9.32 14.29 -1.14
C ARG A 161 8.93 13.40 0.04
N PRO A 162 7.91 12.55 -0.09
CA PRO A 162 7.53 11.71 1.02
C PRO A 162 8.59 10.61 1.27
N PRO A 163 8.83 10.21 2.54
CA PRO A 163 9.91 9.33 2.94
C PRO A 163 9.74 7.90 2.40
N THR A 164 10.74 7.04 2.57
CA THR A 164 10.64 5.62 2.22
C THR A 164 9.39 5.00 2.86
N CYS A 165 8.61 4.30 2.04
CA CYS A 165 7.41 3.60 2.48
C CYS A 165 7.69 2.10 2.49
N LEU A 166 7.53 1.46 3.65
CA LEU A 166 7.50 0.02 3.75
C LEU A 166 6.05 -0.44 3.58
N VAL A 167 5.85 -1.39 2.68
CA VAL A 167 4.56 -2.01 2.45
C VAL A 167 4.65 -3.49 2.77
N HIS A 168 3.80 -3.94 3.69
CA HIS A 168 3.67 -5.34 4.04
C HIS A 168 2.47 -5.95 3.30
N VAL A 169 2.72 -6.97 2.48
CA VAL A 169 1.69 -7.67 1.72
C VAL A 169 1.63 -9.13 2.18
N ILE A 170 0.43 -9.62 2.46
CA ILE A 170 0.17 -11.02 2.78
C ILE A 170 -0.34 -11.74 1.52
N ASP A 171 0.26 -12.88 1.18
CA ASP A 171 -0.10 -13.67 0.00
C ASP A 171 -1.56 -14.15 0.04
N ARG A 172 -2.16 -14.27 -1.14
CA ARG A 172 -3.59 -14.58 -1.35
C ARG A 172 -3.81 -15.98 -1.92
N SER A 173 -4.97 -16.55 -1.60
CA SER A 173 -5.47 -17.81 -2.18
C SER A 173 -6.65 -17.62 -3.14
N SER A 174 -7.15 -16.39 -3.31
CA SER A 174 -8.36 -16.10 -4.08
C SER A 174 -8.25 -14.76 -4.84
N PRO A 175 -8.78 -14.66 -6.07
CA PRO A 175 -8.73 -13.45 -6.90
C PRO A 175 -9.77 -12.38 -6.51
N PHE A 176 -10.67 -12.64 -5.55
CA PHE A 176 -11.80 -11.75 -5.20
C PHE A 176 -11.45 -10.55 -4.30
N SER A 177 -10.18 -10.33 -3.96
CA SER A 177 -9.73 -9.13 -3.22
C SER A 177 -9.15 -8.08 -4.16
N GLY A 178 -9.15 -6.81 -3.74
CA GLY A 178 -8.65 -5.67 -4.51
C GLY A 178 -7.22 -5.82 -5.06
N PHE A 179 -6.84 -4.93 -5.98
CA PHE A 179 -5.54 -4.99 -6.67
C PHE A 179 -4.41 -4.46 -5.78
N ASP A 180 -3.39 -5.30 -5.55
CA ASP A 180 -2.13 -4.89 -4.91
C ASP A 180 -1.25 -4.16 -5.95
N ASP A 181 -1.52 -2.88 -6.24
CA ASP A 181 -0.68 -2.10 -7.16
C ASP A 181 0.44 -1.34 -6.43
N MET A 182 1.61 -1.98 -6.41
CA MET A 182 2.84 -1.44 -5.80
C MET A 182 3.58 -0.46 -6.72
N THR A 183 3.15 -0.35 -7.97
CA THR A 183 3.74 0.50 -9.01
C THR A 183 2.89 1.73 -9.33
N ALA A 184 1.66 1.79 -8.80
CA ALA A 184 0.66 2.85 -9.01
C ALA A 184 1.19 4.27 -8.84
N THR A 185 2.26 4.43 -8.07
CA THR A 185 2.84 5.73 -7.73
C THR A 185 4.06 6.08 -8.59
N GLY A 186 4.65 5.11 -9.31
CA GLY A 186 5.87 5.29 -10.09
C GLY A 186 7.10 5.62 -9.23
N GLU A 187 7.05 5.38 -7.91
CA GLU A 187 8.06 5.84 -6.97
C GLU A 187 9.15 4.81 -6.69
N SER A 188 10.40 5.27 -6.58
CA SER A 188 11.57 4.42 -6.31
C SER A 188 11.85 4.13 -4.83
N HIS A 189 11.06 4.68 -3.90
CA HIS A 189 11.28 4.58 -2.44
C HIS A 189 10.23 3.71 -1.75
N ILE A 190 9.83 2.62 -2.39
CA ILE A 190 8.86 1.65 -1.86
C ILE A 190 9.59 0.34 -1.55
N LEU A 191 9.59 -0.07 -0.28
CA LEU A 191 10.12 -1.35 0.16
C LEU A 191 8.97 -2.33 0.38
N VAL A 192 8.94 -3.41 -0.38
CA VAL A 192 7.88 -4.41 -0.30
C VAL A 192 8.36 -5.60 0.50
N VAL A 193 7.67 -5.88 1.60
CA VAL A 193 7.84 -7.09 2.40
C VAL A 193 6.65 -7.99 2.13
N LYS A 194 6.90 -9.20 1.64
CA LYS A 194 5.84 -10.20 1.43
C LYS A 194 5.86 -11.24 2.53
N SER A 195 4.69 -11.72 2.94
CA SER A 195 4.56 -12.82 3.88
C SER A 195 3.58 -13.86 3.36
N PRO A 196 3.88 -15.16 3.54
CA PRO A 196 2.91 -16.19 3.22
C PRO A 196 1.69 -16.06 4.13
N ARG A 197 0.58 -16.66 3.71
CA ARG A 197 -0.61 -16.76 4.54
C ARG A 197 -0.28 -17.57 5.79
N SER A 198 -0.75 -17.12 6.96
CA SER A 198 -0.52 -17.80 8.24
C SER A 198 -1.42 -19.02 8.48
N GLY A 199 -2.37 -19.31 7.59
CA GLY A 199 -3.43 -20.30 7.83
C GLY A 199 -4.51 -19.85 8.81
N ALA A 200 -4.36 -18.66 9.43
CA ALA A 200 -5.32 -18.11 10.37
C ALA A 200 -6.71 -17.91 9.73
N ASN A 201 -7.74 -18.13 10.53
CA ASN A 201 -9.15 -17.96 10.22
C ASN A 201 -9.90 -17.38 11.44
N PHE A 202 -11.22 -17.21 11.33
CA PHE A 202 -12.03 -16.60 12.40
C PHE A 202 -12.04 -17.37 13.73
N PHE A 203 -11.71 -18.66 13.71
CA PHE A 203 -11.76 -19.56 14.86
C PHE A 203 -10.38 -19.96 15.39
N ASP A 204 -9.33 -19.81 14.56
CA ASP A 204 -7.97 -20.23 14.89
C ASP A 204 -6.95 -19.25 14.29
N LEU A 205 -6.05 -18.75 15.14
CA LEU A 205 -4.98 -17.83 14.75
C LEU A 205 -3.74 -18.57 14.23
N GLY A 206 -3.74 -19.91 14.24
CA GLY A 206 -2.63 -20.75 13.81
C GLY A 206 -1.39 -20.55 14.69
N SER A 207 -0.20 -20.80 14.12
CA SER A 207 1.08 -20.54 14.80
C SER A 207 1.43 -19.05 14.78
N PHE A 208 0.65 -18.25 15.51
CA PHE A 208 0.76 -16.78 15.54
C PHE A 208 2.20 -16.32 15.86
N GLY A 209 2.85 -16.93 16.86
CA GLY A 209 4.22 -16.62 17.26
C GLY A 209 5.25 -16.87 16.14
N ASP A 210 5.17 -18.02 15.49
CA ASP A 210 6.06 -18.38 14.37
C ASP A 210 5.85 -17.45 13.18
N ALA A 211 4.58 -17.15 12.85
CA ALA A 211 4.22 -16.23 11.78
C ALA A 211 4.78 -14.82 12.04
N MET A 212 4.69 -14.33 13.29
CA MET A 212 5.24 -13.04 13.70
C MET A 212 6.77 -13.03 13.61
N ALA A 213 7.45 -14.06 14.13
CA ALA A 213 8.91 -14.16 14.06
C ALA A 213 9.40 -14.20 12.61
N ALA A 214 8.75 -14.98 11.75
CA ALA A 214 9.09 -15.07 10.35
C ALA A 214 8.83 -13.75 9.60
N ALA A 215 7.76 -13.02 9.93
CA ALA A 215 7.48 -11.71 9.36
C ALA A 215 8.50 -10.66 9.79
N HIS A 216 8.91 -10.68 11.05
CA HIS A 216 9.96 -9.81 11.58
C HIS A 216 11.28 -10.03 10.83
N GLU A 217 11.68 -11.28 10.61
CA GLU A 217 12.92 -11.59 9.91
C GLU A 217 12.92 -11.14 8.45
N ARG A 218 11.79 -11.32 7.75
CA ARG A 218 11.61 -10.80 6.38
C ARG A 218 11.73 -9.28 6.33
N ALA A 219 11.06 -8.58 7.24
CA ALA A 219 11.14 -7.12 7.32
C ALA A 219 12.56 -6.64 7.63
N ARG A 220 13.24 -7.29 8.58
CA ARG A 220 14.63 -6.98 8.95
C ARG A 220 15.57 -7.10 7.75
N HIS A 221 15.47 -8.19 6.98
CA HIS A 221 16.28 -8.38 5.77
C HIS A 221 16.04 -7.29 4.72
N SER A 222 14.78 -6.97 4.42
CA SER A 222 14.45 -5.92 3.44
C SER A 222 14.97 -4.54 3.87
N LEU A 223 14.87 -4.20 5.15
CA LEU A 223 15.33 -2.92 5.69
C LEU A 223 16.86 -2.80 5.68
N LEU A 224 17.58 -3.87 6.03
CA LEU A 224 19.05 -3.89 5.98
C LEU A 224 19.57 -3.79 4.56
N ALA A 225 18.97 -4.53 3.62
CA ALA A 225 19.33 -4.46 2.21
C ALA A 225 19.14 -3.05 1.63
N SER A 226 18.03 -2.39 1.99
CA SER A 226 17.76 -1.01 1.57
C SER A 226 18.75 0.00 2.18
N SER A 227 19.08 -0.16 3.46
CA SER A 227 20.03 0.72 4.15
C SER A 227 21.45 0.59 3.57
N ALA A 228 21.86 -0.64 3.25
CA ALA A 228 23.14 -0.91 2.58
C ALA A 228 23.18 -0.32 1.17
N ALA A 229 22.10 -0.47 0.38
CA ALA A 229 22.01 0.13 -0.95
C ALA A 229 22.06 1.67 -0.93
N ALA A 230 21.50 2.31 0.10
CA ALA A 230 21.58 3.76 0.28
C ALA A 230 22.99 4.24 0.66
N ALA A 231 23.77 3.42 1.37
CA ALA A 231 25.15 3.73 1.75
C ALA A 231 26.14 3.61 0.58
N VAL A 232 25.86 2.76 -0.41
CA VAL A 232 26.70 2.53 -1.60
C VAL A 232 26.31 3.48 -2.76
N GLY A 233 25.98 4.75 -2.44
CA GLY A 233 25.63 5.77 -3.45
C GLY A 233 26.62 5.83 -4.62
N PRO A 234 26.22 6.34 -5.80
CA PRO A 234 26.87 6.07 -7.07
C PRO A 234 28.34 6.49 -7.02
N SER A 235 29.22 5.51 -6.83
CA SER A 235 30.66 5.74 -6.93
C SER A 235 30.91 6.26 -8.33
N SER A 236 31.55 7.43 -8.36
CA SER A 236 31.95 8.16 -9.56
C SER A 236 32.38 7.20 -10.66
N ARG A 237 31.56 7.05 -11.71
CA ARG A 237 32.10 6.66 -13.01
C ARG A 237 33.05 7.79 -13.40
N THR A 238 34.32 7.62 -13.08
CA THR A 238 35.41 8.42 -13.62
C THR A 238 35.26 8.43 -15.13
N SER A 239 34.74 9.53 -15.67
CA SER A 239 34.78 9.80 -17.09
C SER A 239 36.25 10.00 -17.45
N SER A 240 36.91 8.95 -17.93
CA SER A 240 38.16 9.11 -18.66
C SER A 240 37.82 9.83 -19.98
N ARG A 241 37.91 11.16 -19.97
CA ARG A 241 38.03 11.95 -21.21
C ARG A 241 39.25 11.43 -21.97
N PRO A 242 39.14 11.08 -23.26
CA PRO A 242 40.33 10.88 -24.07
C PRO A 242 41.03 12.22 -24.27
N VAL A 243 42.33 12.25 -23.99
CA VAL A 243 43.24 13.36 -24.28
C VAL A 243 43.40 13.45 -25.81
N PRO A 244 43.26 14.63 -26.44
CA PRO A 244 43.61 14.79 -27.85
C PRO A 244 45.14 14.94 -27.96
N GLY A 245 45.80 13.95 -28.55
CA GLY A 245 47.25 13.95 -28.73
C GLY A 245 47.66 13.41 -30.10
N ALA A 246 48.05 14.34 -30.96
CA ALA A 246 49.08 14.32 -32.01
C ALA A 246 49.27 13.07 -32.90
N ALA A 247 49.25 13.35 -34.21
CA ALA A 247 49.59 12.47 -35.31
C ALA A 247 51.05 11.98 -35.32
N SER A 248 51.27 10.77 -35.81
CA SER A 248 52.46 10.40 -36.60
C SER A 248 52.22 9.12 -37.42
N ASN A 249 52.50 9.23 -38.72
CA ASN A 249 52.54 8.18 -39.75
C ASN A 249 53.36 6.94 -39.35
N VAL A 250 53.05 5.77 -39.93
CA VAL A 250 53.94 5.00 -40.84
C VAL A 250 53.20 3.79 -41.47
N ASN A 251 53.51 3.58 -42.75
CA ASN A 251 53.14 2.55 -43.73
C ASN A 251 53.11 1.08 -43.27
N GLY A 252 52.32 0.26 -43.98
CA GLY A 252 52.51 -1.19 -44.05
C GLY A 252 51.49 -1.93 -44.93
N ASN A 253 51.92 -2.30 -46.13
CA ASN A 253 51.21 -2.94 -47.23
C ASN A 253 50.77 -4.40 -46.95
N GLY A 254 49.71 -4.92 -47.61
CA GLY A 254 49.40 -6.36 -47.61
C GLY A 254 48.05 -6.79 -48.21
N SER A 255 48.08 -7.23 -49.48
CA SER A 255 46.98 -7.80 -50.28
C SER A 255 46.27 -9.03 -49.69
N SER A 256 44.97 -9.21 -49.99
CA SER A 256 44.47 -10.13 -51.03
C SER A 256 43.03 -10.65 -50.81
N ASN A 257 42.29 -10.68 -51.94
CA ASN A 257 41.24 -11.60 -52.38
C ASN A 257 39.91 -11.81 -51.63
N GLY A 258 38.81 -11.74 -52.42
CA GLY A 258 37.80 -12.82 -52.39
C GLY A 258 36.31 -12.43 -52.49
N SER A 259 35.88 -12.02 -53.69
CA SER A 259 34.65 -12.43 -54.40
C SER A 259 33.28 -12.69 -53.71
N GLY A 260 32.26 -11.97 -54.22
CA GLY A 260 30.89 -12.47 -54.48
C GLY A 260 29.88 -12.36 -53.32
N ALA A 261 28.58 -12.11 -53.50
CA ALA A 261 27.74 -11.80 -54.65
C ALA A 261 26.38 -11.27 -54.12
N VAL A 262 25.84 -10.29 -54.84
CA VAL A 262 24.43 -10.00 -55.21
C VAL A 262 23.25 -10.65 -54.43
N ASN A 263 22.34 -9.79 -53.95
CA ASN A 263 20.85 -9.80 -54.02
C ASN A 263 20.31 -8.97 -52.82
N GLY A 264 19.59 -7.85 -52.94
CA GLY A 264 18.34 -7.61 -53.70
C GLY A 264 17.20 -8.39 -53.03
N ALA A 265 16.08 -7.86 -52.53
CA ALA A 265 15.47 -6.53 -52.55
C ALA A 265 14.27 -6.52 -51.56
N THR A 266 13.88 -5.32 -51.11
CA THR A 266 12.49 -4.80 -50.95
C THR A 266 11.41 -5.55 -50.15
N ALA A 267 10.84 -4.84 -49.16
CA ALA A 267 9.39 -4.68 -48.92
C ALA A 267 9.19 -3.53 -47.90
N SER A 268 8.93 -2.30 -48.33
CA SER A 268 7.62 -1.66 -48.58
C SER A 268 6.68 -1.61 -47.37
N ALA A 269 6.49 -0.39 -46.89
CA ALA A 269 5.49 0.05 -45.92
C ALA A 269 4.08 -0.03 -46.50
N THR A 270 3.10 -0.30 -45.62
CA THR A 270 1.72 0.12 -45.83
C THR A 270 1.05 0.46 -44.51
N SER A 271 0.71 1.74 -44.40
CA SER A 271 -0.23 2.35 -43.48
C SER A 271 -1.65 1.79 -43.66
N THR A 272 -2.39 1.59 -42.58
CA THR A 272 -3.84 1.77 -42.59
C THR A 272 -4.32 2.37 -41.27
N SER A 273 -5.03 3.48 -41.41
CA SER A 273 -5.78 4.22 -40.41
C SER A 273 -7.25 3.76 -40.41
N SER A 274 -7.91 3.81 -39.25
CA SER A 274 -9.37 3.87 -39.03
C SER A 274 -9.64 3.55 -37.55
N THR A 275 -10.53 4.18 -36.78
CA THR A 275 -11.34 5.40 -36.87
C THR A 275 -11.86 5.62 -35.44
N GLU A 276 -11.90 6.87 -34.98
CA GLU A 276 -12.64 7.27 -33.79
C GLU A 276 -14.14 7.02 -33.94
N SER A 277 -14.82 6.67 -32.84
CA SER A 277 -16.20 7.11 -32.64
C SER A 277 -16.52 7.17 -31.16
N ALA A 278 -16.99 8.33 -30.72
CA ALA A 278 -17.52 8.60 -29.41
C ALA A 278 -18.85 9.35 -29.54
N VAL A 279 -19.71 9.18 -28.51
CA VAL A 279 -20.72 10.12 -27.98
C VAL A 279 -22.22 9.89 -28.31
N ARG A 280 -22.98 9.56 -27.24
CA ARG A 280 -24.40 9.86 -26.82
C ARG A 280 -25.54 9.44 -27.78
N ALA A 281 -26.78 9.17 -27.37
CA ALA A 281 -27.63 9.72 -26.31
C ALA A 281 -28.85 8.81 -25.97
N THR A 282 -29.40 9.05 -24.77
CA THR A 282 -30.72 8.78 -24.18
C THR A 282 -31.91 8.74 -25.15
N THR A 283 -32.92 7.87 -24.93
CA THR A 283 -34.37 8.15 -24.72
C THR A 283 -35.18 6.83 -24.67
N LEU A 284 -36.21 6.81 -23.81
CA LEU A 284 -37.27 5.82 -23.51
C LEU A 284 -36.99 4.85 -22.36
#